data_AF-A0A6L8B148-F1
#
_entry.id   AF-A0A6L8B148-F1
#
_cell.length_a   1.000
_cell.length_b   1.000
_cell.length_c   1.000
_cell.angle_alpha   90.00
_cell.angle_beta   90.00
_cell.angle_gamma   90.00
#
_symmetry.space_group_name_H-M   'P 1'
#
loop_
_entity.id
_entity.type
_entity.pdbx_description
1 polymer ?
#
loop_
_entity_poly.entity_id
_entity_poly.type
_entity_poly.pdbx_seq_one_letter_code
_entity_poly.pdbx_strand_id
1 'polypeptide(L)'
;MRLEIGIIALLEEVIGKPAEKRAQFDWLCNKPYRKHFGEYYDVLMELYRHLQGDWKGTSQKSHGHLTPDAYFSEPYNFIFEFDELQHFTRYRKETFRFYPKNIPLAYETEVYIEFCRQQHVAALAKGPDRFRRPTADFPYINGRAAQRAFFDTFRDWLPTQHGLNPTVRLTEFEVTPILNGTLTGNDAKDFMEQLIKKRLAIPNQRVQ
;
A
#
# COMPACT_ATOMS: atom_id res chain seq x y z
N MET A 1 19.89 7.42 2.34
CA MET A 1 18.63 7.95 1.79
C MET A 1 17.57 6.85 1.92
N ARG A 2 16.35 7.14 2.39
CA ARG A 2 15.28 6.13 2.37
C ARG A 2 14.88 5.92 0.90
N LEU A 3 14.75 4.67 0.46
CA LEU A 3 14.49 4.33 -0.95
C LEU A 3 13.22 5.04 -1.47
N GLU A 4 12.17 4.98 -0.67
CA GLU A 4 10.90 5.71 -0.83
C GLU A 4 11.09 7.19 -1.23
N ILE A 5 11.94 7.95 -0.52
CA ILE A 5 12.13 9.38 -0.76
C ILE A 5 12.71 9.63 -2.17
N GLY A 6 13.67 8.81 -2.59
CA GLY A 6 14.28 8.93 -3.92
C GLY A 6 13.29 8.59 -5.03
N ILE A 7 12.47 7.55 -4.83
CA ILE A 7 11.43 7.17 -5.80
C ILE A 7 10.34 8.23 -5.90
N ILE A 8 9.89 8.80 -4.77
CA ILE A 8 8.92 9.90 -4.78
C ILE A 8 9.51 11.11 -5.51
N ALA A 9 10.77 11.49 -5.25
CA ALA A 9 11.39 12.61 -5.93
C ALA A 9 11.45 12.40 -7.47
N LEU A 10 11.81 11.20 -7.90
CA LEU A 10 11.80 10.86 -9.33
C LEU A 10 10.38 10.90 -9.93
N LEU A 11 9.38 10.45 -9.18
CA LEU A 11 7.98 10.58 -9.58
C LEU A 11 7.52 12.02 -9.69
N GLU A 12 7.90 12.89 -8.74
CA GLU A 12 7.61 14.32 -8.78
C GLU A 12 8.20 14.96 -10.05
N GLU A 13 9.42 14.57 -10.45
CA GLU A 13 10.04 15.02 -11.69
C GLU A 13 9.32 14.51 -12.95
N VAL A 14 8.96 13.24 -12.99
CA VAL A 14 8.28 12.61 -14.14
C VAL A 14 6.86 13.15 -14.31
N ILE A 15 6.14 13.34 -13.20
CA ILE A 15 4.77 13.89 -13.19
C ILE A 15 4.79 15.41 -13.41
N GLY A 16 5.91 16.07 -13.11
CA GLY A 16 6.03 17.52 -13.19
C GLY A 16 5.25 18.26 -12.10
N LYS A 17 4.93 17.58 -10.99
CA LYS A 17 4.18 18.14 -9.86
C LYS A 17 4.71 17.60 -8.53
N PRO A 18 4.89 18.46 -7.50
CA PRO A 18 5.24 17.99 -6.17
C PRO A 18 4.11 17.16 -5.54
N ALA A 19 4.50 16.17 -4.74
CA ALA A 19 3.61 15.34 -3.95
C ALA A 19 3.55 15.80 -2.48
N GLU A 20 2.39 15.59 -1.88
CA GLU A 20 2.16 15.81 -0.46
C GLU A 20 2.55 14.57 0.36
N LYS A 21 3.76 14.58 0.94
CA LYS A 21 4.36 13.45 1.68
C LYS A 21 3.78 13.22 3.10
N ARG A 22 2.79 14.04 3.49
CA ARG A 22 2.12 13.99 4.81
C ARG A 22 0.61 14.23 4.69
N ALA A 23 0.04 13.92 3.53
CA ALA A 23 -1.39 14.04 3.33
C ALA A 23 -2.14 13.24 4.40
N GLN A 24 -3.22 13.82 4.90
CA GLN A 24 -4.13 13.17 5.84
C GLN A 24 -5.53 13.24 5.26
N PHE A 25 -6.24 12.13 5.40
CA PHE A 25 -7.62 12.02 4.97
C PHE A 25 -8.45 11.53 6.15
N ASP A 26 -9.58 12.17 6.39
CA ASP A 26 -10.48 11.83 7.52
C ASP A 26 -10.97 10.37 7.46
N TRP A 27 -11.00 9.80 6.25
CA TRP A 27 -11.38 8.41 6.00
C TRP A 27 -10.22 7.42 6.13
N LEU A 28 -8.97 7.87 6.01
CA LEU A 28 -7.79 7.01 6.07
C LEU A 28 -7.25 6.96 7.51
N CYS A 29 -8.02 6.32 8.40
CA CYS A 29 -7.70 6.24 9.83
C CYS A 29 -7.20 4.85 10.27
N ASN A 30 -6.58 4.80 11.45
CA ASN A 30 -6.01 3.59 12.04
C ASN A 30 -7.03 2.61 12.65
N LYS A 31 -8.33 2.80 12.37
CA LYS A 31 -9.44 1.96 12.82
C LYS A 31 -10.39 1.65 11.64
N PRO A 32 -10.88 0.42 11.50
CA PRO A 32 -11.85 0.08 10.47
C PRO A 32 -13.22 0.62 10.88
N TYR A 33 -13.64 1.77 10.35
CA TYR A 33 -14.98 2.28 10.59
C TYR A 33 -15.93 1.93 9.45
N ARG A 34 -17.11 1.42 9.78
CA ARG A 34 -18.17 1.11 8.81
C ARG A 34 -18.51 2.30 7.91
N LYS A 35 -18.54 3.52 8.47
CA LYS A 35 -18.81 4.75 7.70
C LYS A 35 -17.80 5.02 6.57
N HIS A 36 -16.57 4.50 6.66
CA HIS A 36 -15.55 4.71 5.62
C HIS A 36 -15.54 3.59 4.58
N PHE A 37 -15.77 2.34 5.01
CA PHE A 37 -15.72 1.18 4.12
C PHE A 37 -17.07 0.84 3.47
N GLY A 38 -18.18 1.36 3.99
CA GLY A 38 -19.53 1.12 3.45
C GLY A 38 -19.86 -0.36 3.36
N GLU A 39 -20.21 -0.82 2.15
CA GLU A 39 -20.55 -2.21 1.86
C GLU A 39 -19.38 -3.19 2.04
N TYR A 40 -18.12 -2.75 1.93
CA TYR A 40 -16.94 -3.61 2.10
C TYR A 40 -16.54 -3.83 3.55
N TYR A 41 -17.22 -3.18 4.50
CA TYR A 41 -16.86 -3.26 5.91
C TYR A 41 -16.88 -4.69 6.44
N ASP A 42 -17.90 -5.48 6.10
CA ASP A 42 -18.03 -6.83 6.65
C ASP A 42 -16.93 -7.76 6.12
N VAL A 43 -16.56 -7.63 4.84
CA VAL A 43 -15.41 -8.34 4.23
C VAL A 43 -14.07 -7.88 4.85
N LEU A 44 -13.93 -6.58 5.12
CA LEU A 44 -12.74 -6.07 5.84
C LEU A 44 -12.63 -6.68 7.24
N MET A 45 -13.76 -6.81 7.95
CA MET A 45 -13.77 -7.41 9.29
C MET A 45 -13.59 -8.93 9.26
N GLU A 46 -13.95 -9.61 8.17
CA GLU A 46 -13.53 -10.99 7.91
C GLU A 46 -12.02 -11.10 7.75
N LEU A 47 -11.40 -10.25 6.92
CA LEU A 47 -9.95 -10.16 6.79
C LEU A 47 -9.28 -9.89 8.13
N TYR A 48 -9.80 -8.93 8.91
CA TYR A 48 -9.28 -8.58 10.23
C TYR A 48 -9.23 -9.80 11.16
N ARG A 49 -10.32 -10.58 11.20
CA ARG A 49 -10.39 -11.84 11.96
C ARG A 49 -9.48 -12.93 11.40
N HIS A 50 -9.37 -13.06 10.08
CA HIS A 50 -8.46 -14.00 9.41
C HIS A 50 -7.00 -13.73 9.79
N LEU A 51 -6.62 -12.46 9.88
CA LEU A 51 -5.31 -12.02 10.36
C LEU A 51 -5.18 -12.04 11.90
N GLN A 52 -6.13 -12.65 12.62
CA GLN A 52 -6.14 -12.76 14.10
C GLN A 52 -6.10 -11.39 14.81
N GLY A 53 -6.81 -10.41 14.27
CA GLY A 53 -6.93 -9.09 14.87
C GLY A 53 -7.64 -9.11 16.23
N ASP A 54 -7.11 -8.35 17.19
CA ASP A 54 -7.71 -8.13 18.50
C ASP A 54 -8.47 -6.79 18.58
N TRP A 55 -9.81 -6.87 18.58
CA TRP A 55 -10.65 -5.68 18.66
C TRP A 55 -10.50 -4.92 19.98
N LYS A 56 -10.23 -5.62 21.10
CA LYS A 56 -10.03 -4.96 22.40
C LYS A 56 -8.82 -4.04 22.31
N GLY A 57 -7.69 -4.54 21.80
CA GLY A 57 -6.51 -3.72 21.55
C GLY A 57 -6.75 -2.60 20.53
N THR A 58 -7.46 -2.88 19.43
CA THR A 58 -7.80 -1.85 18.42
C THR A 58 -8.62 -0.71 18.98
N SER A 59 -9.65 -1.01 19.77
CA SER A 59 -10.55 0.00 20.35
C SER A 59 -9.83 0.94 21.32
N GLN A 60 -8.83 0.45 22.05
CA GLN A 60 -8.04 1.21 23.04
C GLN A 60 -6.97 2.11 22.42
N LYS A 61 -6.60 1.88 21.15
CA LYS A 61 -5.65 2.76 20.45
C LYS A 61 -6.23 4.16 20.32
N SER A 62 -5.35 5.16 20.45
CA SER A 62 -5.68 6.53 20.10
C SER A 62 -6.14 6.62 18.65
N HIS A 63 -7.08 7.52 18.40
CA HIS A 63 -7.48 7.87 17.04
C HIS A 63 -6.30 8.52 16.33
N GLY A 64 -6.03 8.07 15.11
CA GLY A 64 -4.99 8.66 14.28
C GLY A 64 -5.21 8.35 12.80
N HIS A 65 -4.59 9.15 11.96
CA HIS A 65 -4.55 8.94 10.52
C HIS A 65 -3.46 7.94 10.16
N LEU A 66 -3.73 7.13 9.14
CA LEU A 66 -2.68 6.48 8.37
C LEU A 66 -2.21 7.51 7.33
N THR A 67 -0.91 7.57 7.10
CA THR A 67 -0.31 8.49 6.13
C THR A 67 0.15 7.67 4.94
N PRO A 68 -0.25 8.04 3.71
CA PRO A 68 0.38 7.48 2.53
C PRO A 68 1.77 8.05 2.34
N ASP A 69 2.63 7.34 1.61
CA ASP A 69 3.99 7.80 1.34
C ASP A 69 3.98 9.13 0.56
N ALA A 70 3.04 9.25 -0.39
CA ALA A 70 2.79 10.49 -1.11
C ALA A 70 1.32 10.61 -1.57
N TYR A 71 0.87 11.84 -1.78
CA TYR A 71 -0.38 12.14 -2.47
C TYR A 71 -0.11 13.11 -3.63
N PHE A 72 -0.60 12.74 -4.82
CA PHE A 72 -0.56 13.58 -6.00
C PHE A 72 -1.95 14.17 -6.23
N SER A 73 -2.10 15.47 -5.98
CA SER A 73 -3.36 16.18 -6.15
C SER A 73 -3.76 16.32 -7.64
N GLU A 74 -4.93 16.90 -7.89
CA GLU A 74 -5.50 17.14 -9.22
C GLU A 74 -4.46 17.62 -10.26
N PRO A 75 -4.46 17.11 -11.50
CA PRO A 75 -5.49 16.27 -12.11
C PRO A 75 -5.33 14.76 -11.85
N TYR A 76 -4.30 14.35 -11.09
CA TYR A 76 -3.98 12.93 -10.89
C TYR A 76 -4.78 12.29 -9.75
N ASN A 77 -4.93 13.03 -8.66
CA ASN A 77 -5.79 12.71 -7.52
C ASN A 77 -5.68 11.25 -7.02
N PHE A 78 -4.46 10.76 -6.78
CA PHE A 78 -4.19 9.43 -6.23
C PHE A 78 -3.20 9.48 -5.08
N ILE A 79 -3.30 8.53 -4.14
CA ILE A 79 -2.22 8.26 -3.19
C ILE A 79 -1.21 7.28 -3.79
N PHE A 80 0.05 7.47 -3.43
CA PHE A 80 1.18 6.66 -3.84
C PHE A 80 1.77 5.91 -2.63
N GLU A 81 2.13 4.65 -2.84
CA GLU A 81 2.82 3.81 -1.86
C GLU A 81 4.04 3.14 -2.52
N PHE A 82 5.17 3.15 -1.82
CA PHE A 82 6.38 2.45 -2.22
C PHE A 82 6.61 1.21 -1.36
N ASP A 83 6.40 0.04 -1.95
CA ASP A 83 6.46 -1.22 -1.24
C ASP A 83 7.89 -1.78 -1.22
N GLU A 84 8.54 -1.70 -0.05
CA GLU A 84 9.83 -2.36 0.22
C GLU A 84 9.65 -3.85 0.62
N LEU A 85 10.72 -4.66 0.57
CA LEU A 85 10.70 -6.12 0.85
C LEU A 85 9.89 -6.50 2.09
N GLN A 86 9.92 -5.69 3.14
CA GLN A 86 9.17 -5.92 4.38
C GLN A 86 7.64 -5.99 4.21
N HIS A 87 7.06 -5.49 3.11
CA HIS A 87 5.62 -5.58 2.80
C HIS A 87 5.24 -6.95 2.22
N PHE A 88 6.18 -7.65 1.57
CA PHE A 88 5.91 -8.88 0.82
C PHE A 88 5.92 -10.12 1.71
N THR A 89 5.03 -10.14 2.69
CA THR A 89 4.91 -11.19 3.70
C THR A 89 3.75 -12.14 3.38
N ARG A 90 3.69 -13.29 4.06
CA ARG A 90 2.53 -14.17 4.02
C ARG A 90 1.22 -13.44 4.37
N TYR A 91 1.26 -12.48 5.29
CA TYR A 91 0.08 -11.72 5.69
C TYR A 91 -0.44 -10.85 4.53
N ARG A 92 0.46 -10.18 3.81
CA ARG A 92 0.10 -9.39 2.63
C ARG A 92 -0.50 -10.28 1.53
N LYS A 93 0.10 -11.44 1.27
CA LYS A 93 -0.47 -12.43 0.35
C LYS A 93 -1.91 -12.81 0.72
N GLU A 94 -2.16 -13.12 1.99
CA GLU A 94 -3.50 -13.51 2.45
C GLU A 94 -4.53 -12.39 2.28
N THR A 95 -4.13 -11.12 2.36
CA THR A 95 -5.08 -10.00 2.17
C THR A 95 -5.76 -10.03 0.81
N PHE A 96 -5.05 -10.40 -0.26
CA PHE A 96 -5.59 -10.41 -1.62
C PHE A 96 -6.77 -11.38 -1.83
N ARG A 97 -6.90 -12.41 -0.98
CA ARG A 97 -8.05 -13.33 -1.02
C ARG A 97 -9.37 -12.67 -0.63
N PHE A 98 -9.31 -11.53 0.04
CA PHE A 98 -10.46 -10.77 0.52
C PHE A 98 -10.76 -9.53 -0.33
N TYR A 99 -9.97 -9.27 -1.39
CA TYR A 99 -10.17 -8.07 -2.21
C TYR A 99 -11.48 -8.19 -2.99
N PRO A 100 -12.42 -7.26 -2.81
CA PRO A 100 -13.63 -7.21 -3.63
C PRO A 100 -13.25 -7.02 -5.11
N LYS A 101 -13.89 -7.79 -5.99
CA LYS A 101 -13.58 -7.79 -7.43
C LYS A 101 -13.86 -6.44 -8.12
N ASN A 102 -14.71 -5.62 -7.52
CA ASN A 102 -15.14 -4.34 -8.04
C ASN A 102 -14.35 -3.14 -7.49
N ILE A 103 -13.35 -3.37 -6.62
CA ILE A 103 -12.42 -2.31 -6.23
C ILE A 103 -11.32 -2.20 -7.30
N PRO A 104 -11.23 -1.08 -8.01
CA PRO A 104 -10.18 -0.88 -9.00
C PRO A 104 -8.83 -0.72 -8.32
N LEU A 105 -7.80 -1.34 -8.89
CA LEU A 105 -6.41 -1.23 -8.45
C LEU A 105 -5.57 -0.77 -9.62
N ALA A 106 -4.60 0.13 -9.36
CA ALA A 106 -3.64 0.54 -10.38
C ALA A 106 -2.50 -0.46 -10.54
N TYR A 107 -2.55 -1.66 -9.96
CA TYR A 107 -1.48 -2.64 -10.01
C TYR A 107 -2.02 -4.06 -10.12
N GLU A 108 -1.18 -4.99 -10.60
CA GLU A 108 -1.56 -6.39 -10.78
C GLU A 108 -1.36 -7.17 -9.47
N THR A 109 -2.44 -7.62 -8.86
CA THR A 109 -2.39 -8.36 -7.59
C THR A 109 -1.60 -9.67 -7.70
N GLU A 110 -1.68 -10.35 -8.83
CA GLU A 110 -0.95 -11.61 -9.06
C GLU A 110 0.57 -11.42 -9.01
N VAL A 111 1.08 -10.30 -9.54
CA VAL A 111 2.51 -9.94 -9.44
C VAL A 111 2.91 -9.77 -7.97
N TYR A 112 2.07 -9.09 -7.18
CA TYR A 112 2.29 -8.89 -5.75
C TYR A 112 2.20 -10.19 -4.93
N ILE A 113 1.25 -11.07 -5.27
CA ILE A 113 1.10 -12.39 -4.67
C ILE A 113 2.36 -13.22 -4.92
N GLU A 114 2.91 -13.17 -6.13
CA GLU A 114 4.12 -13.87 -6.49
C GLU A 114 5.34 -13.33 -5.75
N PHE A 115 5.51 -12.01 -5.64
CA PHE A 115 6.55 -11.43 -4.80
C PHE A 115 6.41 -11.86 -3.33
N CYS A 116 5.19 -11.86 -2.77
CA CYS A 116 4.98 -12.37 -1.42
C CYS A 116 5.38 -13.86 -1.32
N ARG A 117 5.06 -14.69 -2.31
CA ARG A 117 5.45 -16.11 -2.32
C ARG A 117 6.96 -16.28 -2.29
N GLN A 118 7.68 -15.53 -3.13
CA GLN A 118 9.14 -15.63 -3.23
C GLN A 118 9.85 -15.04 -2.01
N GLN A 119 9.35 -13.93 -1.46
CA GLN A 119 10.09 -13.09 -0.54
C GLN A 119 9.68 -13.22 0.92
N HIS A 120 8.58 -13.93 1.26
CA HIS A 120 7.99 -13.92 2.61
C HIS A 120 8.94 -14.21 3.77
N VAL A 121 9.91 -15.13 3.60
CA VAL A 121 10.89 -15.43 4.66
C VAL A 121 11.81 -14.24 4.90
N ALA A 122 12.41 -13.71 3.82
CA ALA A 122 13.28 -12.55 3.88
C ALA A 122 12.52 -11.30 4.35
N ALA A 123 11.26 -11.13 3.92
CA ALA A 123 10.40 -10.02 4.32
C ALA A 123 10.11 -9.98 5.82
N LEU A 124 9.88 -11.15 6.46
CA LEU A 124 9.69 -11.24 7.92
C LEU A 124 11.01 -11.07 8.69
N ALA A 125 12.13 -11.42 8.06
CA ALA A 125 13.45 -11.20 8.63
C ALA A 125 13.96 -9.76 8.46
N LYS A 126 13.47 -9.00 7.46
CA LYS A 126 13.96 -7.65 7.14
C LYS A 126 13.65 -6.65 8.25
N GLY A 127 14.69 -5.89 8.61
CA GLY A 127 14.63 -4.80 9.57
C GLY A 127 14.90 -5.21 11.02
N PRO A 128 15.06 -4.22 11.92
CA PRO A 128 15.23 -4.43 13.36
C PRO A 128 14.08 -5.23 13.99
N ASP A 129 14.33 -5.86 15.13
CA ASP A 129 13.38 -6.72 15.85
C ASP A 129 11.99 -6.09 16.09
N ARG A 130 11.93 -4.75 16.18
CA ARG A 130 10.67 -3.98 16.24
C ARG A 130 9.72 -4.24 15.07
N PHE A 131 10.18 -4.75 13.93
CA PHE A 131 9.33 -5.13 12.80
C PHE A 131 8.62 -6.48 13.00
N ARG A 132 9.07 -7.28 13.98
CA ARG A 132 8.48 -8.57 14.39
C ARG A 132 7.66 -8.46 15.68
N ARG A 133 7.61 -7.27 16.29
CA ARG A 133 6.93 -7.05 17.57
C ARG A 133 5.40 -7.25 17.45
N PRO A 134 4.76 -7.76 18.51
CA PRO A 134 3.32 -7.65 18.68
C PRO A 134 2.85 -6.18 18.66
N THR A 135 1.62 -5.97 18.22
CA THR A 135 0.94 -4.67 18.30
C THR A 135 -0.36 -4.84 19.06
N ALA A 136 -0.95 -3.77 19.60
CA ALA A 136 -2.19 -3.89 20.37
C ALA A 136 -3.32 -4.57 19.57
N ASP A 137 -3.44 -4.22 18.29
CA ASP A 137 -4.42 -4.75 17.33
C ASP A 137 -4.07 -6.12 16.76
N PHE A 138 -2.81 -6.57 16.89
CA PHE A 138 -2.32 -7.88 16.48
C PHE A 138 -1.28 -8.37 17.50
N PRO A 139 -1.72 -8.91 18.66
CA PRO A 139 -0.87 -9.13 19.84
C PRO A 139 -0.12 -10.48 19.79
N TYR A 140 0.58 -10.76 18.69
CA TYR A 140 1.34 -12.00 18.48
C TYR A 140 2.66 -11.74 17.73
N ILE A 141 3.54 -12.75 17.65
CA ILE A 141 4.82 -12.66 16.94
C ILE A 141 4.59 -12.37 15.45
N ASN A 142 5.24 -11.34 14.91
CA ASN A 142 4.99 -10.77 13.58
C ASN A 142 3.65 -10.03 13.45
N GLY A 143 2.98 -9.68 14.55
CA GLY A 143 1.75 -8.89 14.53
C GLY A 143 1.91 -7.54 13.84
N ARG A 144 3.09 -6.91 13.90
CA ARG A 144 3.41 -5.71 13.12
C ARG A 144 3.39 -5.94 11.60
N ALA A 145 3.74 -7.14 11.12
CA ALA A 145 3.63 -7.46 9.69
C ALA A 145 2.17 -7.62 9.27
N ALA A 146 1.35 -8.28 10.09
CA ALA A 146 -0.09 -8.38 9.86
C ALA A 146 -0.78 -7.02 9.90
N GLN A 147 -0.41 -6.16 10.86
CA GLN A 147 -0.90 -4.77 10.94
C GLN A 147 -0.61 -4.00 9.66
N ARG A 148 0.61 -4.10 9.12
CA ARG A 148 0.97 -3.41 7.87
C ARG A 148 0.15 -3.93 6.71
N ALA A 149 0.08 -5.26 6.55
CA ALA A 149 -0.75 -5.88 5.53
C ALA A 149 -2.23 -5.45 5.61
N PHE A 150 -2.78 -5.37 6.82
CA PHE A 150 -4.14 -4.89 7.05
C PHE A 150 -4.30 -3.39 6.70
N PHE A 151 -3.36 -2.53 7.07
CA PHE A 151 -3.42 -1.11 6.69
C PHE A 151 -3.10 -0.85 5.22
N ASP A 152 -2.40 -1.75 4.54
CA ASP A 152 -2.23 -1.67 3.09
C ASP A 152 -3.58 -1.88 2.37
N THR A 153 -4.50 -2.68 2.93
CA THR A 153 -5.85 -2.79 2.33
C THR A 153 -6.67 -1.51 2.49
N PHE A 154 -6.45 -0.72 3.54
CA PHE A 154 -7.12 0.57 3.71
C PHE A 154 -6.72 1.53 2.59
N ARG A 155 -5.41 1.58 2.32
CA ARG A 155 -4.84 2.37 1.24
C ARG A 155 -5.28 1.90 -0.13
N ASP A 156 -5.67 0.64 -0.28
CA ASP A 156 -6.11 0.14 -1.58
C ASP A 156 -7.62 0.31 -1.80
N TRP A 157 -8.42 0.09 -0.75
CA TRP A 157 -9.87 0.00 -0.86
C TRP A 157 -10.54 1.36 -0.72
N LEU A 158 -10.05 2.20 0.19
CA LEU A 158 -10.72 3.47 0.52
C LEU A 158 -10.61 4.57 -0.55
N PRO A 159 -9.49 4.78 -1.26
CA PRO A 159 -9.34 5.95 -2.13
C PRO A 159 -10.51 6.14 -3.11
N THR A 160 -10.90 5.08 -3.81
CA THR A 160 -12.00 5.16 -4.80
C THR A 160 -13.37 5.31 -4.19
N GLN A 161 -13.57 4.86 -2.94
CA GLN A 161 -14.79 5.12 -2.18
C GLN A 161 -14.91 6.58 -1.74
N HIS A 162 -13.79 7.31 -1.70
CA HIS A 162 -13.71 8.69 -1.21
C HIS A 162 -13.27 9.68 -2.30
N GLY A 163 -13.47 9.33 -3.57
CA GLY A 163 -13.30 10.23 -4.71
C GLY A 163 -11.88 10.41 -5.23
N LEU A 164 -10.93 9.59 -4.77
CA LEU A 164 -9.58 9.50 -5.33
C LEU A 164 -9.53 8.44 -6.43
N ASN A 165 -8.55 8.54 -7.32
CA ASN A 165 -8.17 7.47 -8.22
C ASN A 165 -7.51 6.31 -7.45
N PRO A 166 -7.49 5.10 -8.04
CA PRO A 166 -6.87 3.93 -7.41
C PRO A 166 -5.43 4.19 -6.97
N THR A 167 -5.04 3.60 -5.83
CA THR A 167 -3.68 3.75 -5.30
C THR A 167 -2.65 3.24 -6.28
N VAL A 168 -1.72 4.12 -6.63
CA VAL A 168 -0.56 3.78 -7.43
C VAL A 168 0.50 3.20 -6.51
N ARG A 169 0.91 1.96 -6.78
CA ARG A 169 1.98 1.30 -6.04
C ARG A 169 3.14 0.93 -6.94
N LEU A 170 4.35 1.12 -6.44
CA LEU A 170 5.56 0.59 -7.04
C LEU A 170 6.32 -0.24 -6.00
N THR A 171 6.81 -1.39 -6.43
CA THR A 171 7.63 -2.26 -5.56
C THR A 171 9.11 -1.96 -5.73
N GLU A 172 9.91 -2.19 -4.68
CA GLU A 172 11.38 -2.10 -4.81
C GLU A 172 11.93 -3.04 -5.90
N PHE A 173 11.25 -4.15 -6.18
CA PHE A 173 11.65 -5.11 -7.20
C PHE A 173 11.49 -4.57 -8.61
N GLU A 174 10.40 -3.87 -8.90
CA GLU A 174 10.14 -3.27 -10.22
C GLU A 174 11.11 -2.14 -10.56
N VAL A 175 11.55 -1.38 -9.56
CA VAL A 175 12.49 -0.26 -9.75
C VAL A 175 13.94 -0.64 -9.44
N THR A 176 14.26 -1.93 -9.29
CA THR A 176 15.62 -2.41 -9.01
C THR A 176 16.69 -1.78 -9.93
N PRO A 177 16.49 -1.65 -11.26
CA PRO A 177 17.47 -1.03 -12.14
C PRO A 177 17.78 0.43 -11.78
N ILE A 178 16.81 1.17 -11.23
CA ILE A 178 17.04 2.53 -10.71
C ILE A 178 17.80 2.46 -9.38
N LEU A 179 17.35 1.61 -8.47
CA LEU A 179 17.89 1.52 -7.11
C LEU A 179 19.36 1.06 -7.08
N ASN A 180 19.77 0.21 -8.02
CA ASN A 180 21.15 -0.27 -8.12
C ASN A 180 22.04 0.58 -9.05
N GLY A 181 21.50 1.67 -9.62
CA GLY A 181 22.23 2.58 -10.50
C GLY A 181 22.43 2.09 -11.94
N THR A 182 21.76 1.01 -12.36
CA THR A 182 21.78 0.55 -13.76
C THR A 182 21.11 1.57 -14.68
N LEU A 183 20.00 2.16 -14.24
CA LEU A 183 19.31 3.28 -14.91
C LEU A 183 19.51 4.55 -14.10
N THR A 184 19.93 5.63 -14.77
CA THR A 184 20.15 6.94 -14.15
C THR A 184 19.69 8.06 -15.09
N GLY A 185 19.61 9.30 -14.59
CA GLY A 185 19.29 10.47 -15.41
C GLY A 185 17.97 10.31 -16.18
N ASN A 186 18.02 10.55 -17.49
CA ASN A 186 16.85 10.46 -18.36
C ASN A 186 16.35 9.01 -18.53
N ASP A 187 17.23 8.01 -18.57
CA ASP A 187 16.81 6.61 -18.71
C ASP A 187 15.96 6.15 -17.51
N ALA A 188 16.32 6.61 -16.30
CA ALA A 188 15.52 6.36 -15.11
C ALA A 188 14.16 7.07 -15.16
N LYS A 189 14.11 8.29 -15.70
CA LYS A 189 12.86 9.05 -15.88
C LYS A 189 11.95 8.38 -16.89
N ASP A 190 12.48 7.98 -18.04
CA ASP A 190 11.70 7.32 -19.11
C ASP A 190 11.15 5.98 -18.62
N PHE A 191 11.95 5.19 -17.90
CA PHE A 191 11.49 3.94 -17.29
C PHE A 191 10.38 4.19 -16.25
N MET A 192 10.54 5.19 -15.38
CA MET A 192 9.54 5.56 -14.40
C MET A 192 8.25 6.07 -15.06
N GLU A 193 8.36 6.85 -16.14
CA GLU A 193 7.22 7.34 -16.91
C GLU A 193 6.43 6.18 -17.52
N GLN A 194 7.10 5.17 -18.07
CA GLN A 194 6.45 3.96 -18.58
C GLN A 194 5.71 3.19 -17.50
N LEU A 195 6.32 3.04 -16.31
CA LEU A 195 5.65 2.40 -15.17
C LEU A 195 4.40 3.17 -14.78
N ILE A 196 4.48 4.48 -14.59
CA ILE A 196 3.33 5.31 -14.21
C ILE A 196 2.26 5.35 -15.29
N LYS A 197 2.62 5.44 -16.57
CA LYS A 197 1.67 5.30 -17.68
C LYS A 197 0.92 3.98 -17.60
N LYS A 198 1.61 2.86 -17.33
CA LYS A 198 0.96 1.56 -17.11
C LYS A 198 0.00 1.61 -15.92
N ARG A 199 0.41 2.20 -14.79
CA ARG A 199 -0.43 2.32 -13.58
C ARG A 199 -1.70 3.13 -13.82
N LEU A 200 -1.57 4.29 -14.48
CA LEU A 200 -2.68 5.20 -14.75
C LEU A 200 -3.56 4.76 -15.95
N ALA A 201 -3.00 3.94 -16.85
CA ALA A 201 -3.74 3.41 -17.99
C ALA A 201 -4.55 2.16 -17.68
N ILE A 202 -4.32 1.48 -16.55
CA ILE A 202 -5.19 0.39 -16.09
C ILE A 202 -6.57 1.00 -15.84
N PRO A 203 -7.56 0.77 -16.73
CA PRO A 203 -8.85 1.42 -16.59
C PRO A 203 -9.50 0.90 -15.32
N ASN A 204 -10.31 1.76 -14.68
CA ASN A 204 -11.33 1.29 -13.74
C ASN A 204 -12.00 0.06 -14.37
N GLN A 205 -11.77 -1.14 -13.80
CA GLN A 205 -12.51 -2.33 -14.19
C GLN A 205 -13.95 -2.16 -13.71
N ARG A 206 -14.71 -1.29 -14.40
CA ARG A 206 -16.16 -1.26 -14.36
C ARG A 206 -16.62 -2.44 -15.20
N VAL A 207 -16.83 -3.56 -14.54
CA VAL A 207 -17.61 -4.66 -15.11
C VAL A 207 -19.06 -4.17 -15.15
N GLN A 208 -19.64 -4.20 -16.36
CA GLN A 208 -21.05 -3.95 -16.64
C GLN A 208 -21.95 -4.98 -15.96
#